data_AF-A0A3N2HR31-F1
#
_entry.id   AF-A0A3N2HR31-F1
#
_cell.length_a   1.000
_cell.length_b   1.000
_cell.length_c   1.000
_cell.angle_alpha   90.00
_cell.angle_beta   90.00
_cell.angle_gamma   90.00
#
_symmetry.space_group_name_H-M   'P 1'
#
loop_
_entity.id
_entity.type
_entity.pdbx_description
1 polymer ?
#
loop_
_entity_poly.entity_id
_entity_poly.type
_entity_poly.pdbx_seq_one_letter_code
_entity_poly.pdbx_strand_id
1 'polypeptide(L)'
;MPFEQKYSDETREKSLARVLERREAEPGNRAIIRETASEFEVGEQSLRGWIRAHERSIAPAPAPDDEVERELDATSDDDDAAVPATTATPRRGRPPGSGSAATAERVAELEAEVAKLRRDREALKGAMAVLLAD
;
A
#
# COMPACT_ATOMS: atom_id res chain seq x y z
N MET A 1 8.74 15.37 -25.53
CA MET A 1 7.96 14.42 -26.36
C MET A 1 7.07 13.62 -25.42
N PRO A 2 5.73 13.78 -25.46
CA PRO A 2 4.84 12.96 -24.64
C PRO A 2 4.88 11.52 -25.14
N PHE A 3 5.10 10.57 -24.23
CA PHE A 3 5.01 9.14 -24.55
C PHE A 3 3.54 8.77 -24.69
N GLU A 4 3.17 8.16 -25.80
CA GLU A 4 1.80 7.69 -26.03
C GLU A 4 1.51 6.56 -25.03
N GLN A 5 0.67 6.85 -24.03
CA GLN A 5 0.27 5.84 -23.04
C GLN A 5 -0.62 4.81 -23.71
N LYS A 6 -0.11 3.58 -23.81
CA LYS A 6 -0.77 2.44 -24.46
C LYS A 6 -2.14 2.10 -23.86
N TYR A 7 -2.38 2.45 -22.60
CA TYR A 7 -3.64 2.23 -21.89
C TYR A 7 -4.08 3.52 -21.23
N SER A 8 -5.38 3.80 -21.24
CA SER A 8 -5.96 4.92 -20.51
C SER A 8 -5.92 4.68 -19.00
N ASP A 9 -5.94 5.77 -18.23
CA ASP A 9 -6.07 5.68 -16.77
C ASP A 9 -7.38 5.00 -16.36
N GLU A 10 -8.46 5.19 -17.11
CA GLU A 10 -9.73 4.51 -16.88
C GLU A 10 -9.61 2.98 -16.97
N THR A 11 -8.90 2.45 -17.97
CA THR A 11 -8.65 1.00 -18.09
C THR A 11 -7.78 0.49 -16.95
N ARG A 12 -6.77 1.27 -16.55
CA ARG A 12 -5.92 0.94 -15.39
C ARG A 12 -6.74 0.84 -14.12
N GLU A 13 -7.59 1.82 -13.84
CA GLU A 13 -8.42 1.89 -12.64
C GLU A 13 -9.46 0.76 -12.60
N LYS A 14 -10.18 0.54 -13.70
CA LYS A 14 -11.20 -0.53 -13.78
C LYS A 14 -10.60 -1.92 -13.64
N SER A 15 -9.47 -2.19 -14.30
CA SER A 15 -8.79 -3.48 -14.20
C SER A 15 -8.26 -3.74 -12.78
N LEU A 16 -7.71 -2.72 -12.11
CA LEU A 16 -7.28 -2.82 -10.72
C LEU A 16 -8.46 -3.11 -9.77
N ALA A 17 -9.54 -2.34 -9.89
CA ALA A 17 -10.74 -2.53 -9.08
C ALA A 17 -11.32 -3.95 -9.22
N ARG A 18 -11.36 -4.47 -10.45
CA ARG A 18 -11.82 -5.84 -10.73
C ARG A 18 -10.95 -6.91 -10.06
N VAL A 19 -9.62 -6.72 -10.05
CA VAL A 19 -8.71 -7.64 -9.35
C VAL A 19 -8.97 -7.63 -7.84
N LEU A 20 -9.16 -6.46 -7.24
CA LEU A 20 -9.38 -6.33 -5.79
C LEU A 20 -10.70 -7.00 -5.38
N GLU A 21 -11.78 -6.74 -6.11
CA GLU A 21 -13.09 -7.38 -5.92
C GLU A 21 -12.97 -8.92 -5.99
N ARG A 22 -12.30 -9.44 -7.02
CA ARG A 22 -12.12 -10.89 -7.18
C ARG A 22 -11.24 -11.52 -6.10
N ARG A 23 -10.22 -10.80 -5.60
CA ARG A 23 -9.38 -11.27 -4.49
C ARG A 23 -10.17 -11.35 -3.18
N GLU A 24 -11.14 -10.48 -2.98
CA GLU A 24 -12.05 -10.50 -1.82
C GLU A 24 -13.04 -11.66 -1.92
N ALA A 25 -13.64 -11.89 -3.09
CA ALA A 25 -14.58 -12.99 -3.31
C ALA A 25 -13.91 -14.38 -3.29
N GLU A 26 -12.71 -14.50 -3.85
CA GLU A 26 -11.99 -15.77 -4.04
C GLU A 26 -10.54 -15.68 -3.54
N PRO A 27 -10.34 -15.65 -2.21
CA PRO A 27 -8.99 -15.58 -1.64
C PRO A 27 -8.19 -16.83 -2.02
N GLY A 28 -7.00 -16.61 -2.59
CA GLY A 28 -6.08 -17.69 -3.01
C GLY A 28 -6.21 -18.14 -4.46
N ASN A 29 -7.21 -17.66 -5.22
CA ASN A 29 -7.28 -17.93 -6.65
C ASN A 29 -6.14 -17.18 -7.38
N ARG A 30 -5.16 -17.95 -7.87
CA ARG A 30 -3.98 -17.41 -8.58
C ARG A 30 -4.29 -16.97 -10.02
N ALA A 31 -5.42 -17.38 -10.58
CA ALA A 31 -5.80 -17.09 -11.96
C ALA A 31 -6.43 -15.70 -12.14
N ILE A 32 -6.85 -15.04 -11.06
CA ILE A 32 -7.53 -13.72 -11.08
C ILE A 32 -6.79 -12.72 -11.98
N ILE A 33 -5.47 -12.58 -11.80
CA ILE A 33 -4.69 -11.60 -12.57
C ILE A 33 -4.69 -11.94 -14.07
N ARG A 34 -4.57 -13.22 -14.43
CA ARG A 34 -4.56 -13.66 -15.83
C ARG A 34 -5.91 -13.43 -16.50
N GLU A 35 -6.98 -13.78 -15.80
CA GLU A 35 -8.36 -13.65 -16.30
C GLU A 35 -8.74 -12.17 -16.44
N THR A 36 -8.46 -11.34 -15.43
CA THR A 36 -8.73 -9.91 -15.50
C THR A 36 -7.86 -9.21 -16.55
N ALA A 37 -6.60 -9.61 -16.72
CA ALA A 37 -5.76 -9.08 -17.78
C ALA A 37 -6.37 -9.34 -19.17
N SER A 38 -6.92 -10.53 -19.37
CA SER A 38 -7.60 -10.92 -20.61
C SER A 38 -8.93 -10.16 -20.81
N GLU A 39 -9.69 -9.95 -19.72
CA GLU A 39 -10.96 -9.19 -19.73
C GLU A 39 -10.79 -7.73 -20.17
N PHE A 40 -9.69 -7.09 -19.77
CA PHE A 40 -9.40 -5.68 -20.09
C PHE A 40 -8.42 -5.48 -21.25
N GLU A 41 -8.04 -6.56 -21.95
CA GLU A 41 -7.04 -6.54 -23.03
C GLU A 41 -5.70 -5.89 -22.63
N VAL A 42 -5.32 -6.01 -21.36
CA VAL A 42 -4.06 -5.49 -20.81
C VAL A 42 -3.04 -6.62 -20.64
N GLY A 43 -1.75 -6.30 -20.79
CA GLY A 43 -0.69 -7.27 -20.51
C GLY A 43 -0.67 -7.67 -19.03
N GLU A 44 -0.53 -8.98 -18.73
CA GLU A 44 -0.50 -9.48 -17.35
C GLU A 44 0.63 -8.82 -16.53
N GLN A 45 1.79 -8.56 -17.15
CA GLN A 45 2.91 -7.88 -16.50
C GLN A 45 2.61 -6.41 -16.17
N SER A 46 1.85 -5.73 -17.03
CA SER A 46 1.40 -4.35 -16.79
C SER A 46 0.44 -4.31 -15.59
N LEU A 47 -0.55 -5.22 -15.57
CA LEU A 47 -1.50 -5.32 -14.46
C LEU A 47 -0.80 -5.65 -13.13
N ARG A 48 0.17 -6.58 -13.14
CA ARG A 48 1.02 -6.86 -11.96
C ARG A 48 1.84 -5.65 -11.51
N GLY A 49 2.29 -4.82 -12.44
CA GLY A 49 2.99 -3.57 -12.15
C GLY A 49 2.08 -2.56 -11.45
N TRP A 50 0.86 -2.38 -11.97
CA TRP A 50 -0.14 -1.48 -11.38
C TRP A 50 -0.60 -1.92 -10.00
N ILE A 51 -0.78 -3.23 -9.78
CA ILE A 51 -1.08 -3.77 -8.45
C ILE A 51 0.04 -3.44 -7.46
N ARG A 52 1.31 -3.67 -7.82
CA ARG A 52 2.46 -3.35 -6.95
C ARG A 52 2.57 -1.85 -6.67
N ALA A 53 2.30 -1.01 -7.67
CA ALA A 53 2.30 0.44 -7.49
C ALA A 53 1.16 0.89 -6.56
N HIS A 54 -0.02 0.29 -6.71
CA HIS A 54 -1.16 0.55 -5.84
C HIS A 54 -0.89 0.10 -4.39
N GLU A 55 -0.40 -1.13 -4.20
CA GLU A 55 0.00 -1.67 -2.90
C GLU A 55 1.04 -0.76 -2.22
N ARG A 56 2.01 -0.23 -2.97
CA ARG A 56 2.99 0.74 -2.46
C ARG A 56 2.35 2.07 -2.08
N SER A 57 1.36 2.54 -2.83
CA SER A 57 0.67 3.81 -2.54
C SER A 57 -0.22 3.77 -1.29
N ILE A 58 -0.71 2.58 -0.93
CA ILE A 58 -1.52 2.38 0.28
C ILE A 58 -0.69 1.90 1.47
N ALA A 59 0.54 1.46 1.24
CA ALA A 59 1.44 1.07 2.31
C ALA A 59 1.75 2.29 3.19
N PRO A 60 1.69 2.15 4.53
CA PRO A 60 2.15 3.22 5.40
C PRO A 60 3.61 3.53 5.08
N ALA A 61 3.96 4.81 4.97
CA ALA A 61 5.36 5.22 4.82
C ALA A 61 6.19 4.53 5.90
N PRO A 62 7.35 3.93 5.56
CA PRO A 62 8.22 3.34 6.57
C PRO A 62 8.49 4.42 7.62
N ALA A 63 8.40 4.05 8.90
CA ALA A 63 8.76 4.98 9.96
C ALA A 63 10.19 5.49 9.68
N PRO A 64 10.53 6.76 9.96
CA PRO A 64 11.86 7.30 9.66
C PRO A 64 12.99 6.46 10.27
N ASP A 65 12.72 5.75 11.36
CA ASP A 65 13.66 4.83 12.00
C ASP A 65 14.05 3.61 11.12
N ASP A 66 13.18 3.18 10.20
CA ASP A 66 13.44 2.07 9.25
C ASP A 66 14.31 2.49 8.06
N GLU A 67 14.33 3.77 7.68
CA GLU A 67 15.18 4.28 6.60
C GLU A 67 16.64 4.38 7.03
N VAL A 68 16.88 4.78 8.29
CA VAL A 68 18.24 4.81 8.87
C VAL A 68 18.79 3.39 9.02
N GLU A 69 17.98 2.40 9.42
CA GLU A 69 18.42 1.00 9.48
C GLU A 69 18.76 0.42 8.08
N ARG A 70 18.08 0.84 6.99
CA ARG A 70 18.40 0.37 5.62
C ARG A 70 19.60 1.05 4.98
N GLU A 71 19.86 2.32 5.27
CA GLU A 71 21.02 3.04 4.75
C GLU A 71 22.34 2.51 5.37
N LEU A 72 22.27 2.02 6.61
CA LEU A 72 23.39 1.35 7.29
C LEU A 72 23.67 -0.06 6.75
N ASP A 73 22.64 -0.77 6.26
CA ASP A 73 22.79 -2.12 5.66
C ASP A 73 23.33 -2.04 4.22
N ALA A 74 22.96 -1.00 3.47
CA ALA A 74 23.41 -0.78 2.09
C ALA A 74 24.86 -0.30 1.94
N THR A 75 25.50 0.13 3.04
CA THR A 75 26.90 0.62 3.05
C THR A 75 27.92 -0.41 3.51
N SER A 76 27.50 -1.66 3.79
CA SER A 76 28.37 -2.73 4.30
C SER A 76 28.71 -3.83 3.27
N ASP A 77 28.62 -3.55 1.98
CA ASP A 77 29.06 -4.47 0.91
C ASP A 77 30.22 -3.84 0.12
N ASP A 78 31.44 -3.96 0.64
CA ASP A 78 32.64 -4.23 -0.17
C ASP A 78 33.76 -4.82 0.73
N ASP A 79 34.47 -5.81 0.17
CA ASP A 79 35.58 -6.61 0.72
C ASP A 79 35.30 -7.66 1.83
N ASP A 80 35.05 -8.92 1.46
CA ASP A 80 36.12 -9.92 1.27
C ASP A 80 35.56 -11.35 1.12
N ALA A 81 36.20 -12.12 0.23
CA ALA A 81 35.85 -13.49 -0.08
C ALA A 81 36.30 -14.48 1.00
N ALA A 82 35.38 -15.19 1.67
CA ALA A 82 35.49 -16.61 2.02
C ALA A 82 34.35 -17.07 2.95
N VAL A 83 33.63 -18.13 2.56
CA VAL A 83 32.93 -19.01 3.51
C VAL A 83 33.99 -19.89 4.19
N PRO A 84 33.97 -20.11 5.53
CA PRO A 84 32.98 -21.06 6.06
C PRO A 84 32.52 -20.87 7.53
N ALA A 85 31.50 -21.66 7.85
CA ALA A 85 31.11 -22.16 9.18
C ALA A 85 30.26 -21.25 10.08
N THR A 86 28.97 -21.59 10.08
CA THR A 86 27.96 -21.22 11.05
C THR A 86 28.37 -21.58 12.49
N THR A 87 28.47 -20.57 13.35
CA THR A 87 28.17 -20.71 14.77
C THR A 87 27.14 -19.65 15.11
N ALA A 88 25.91 -20.12 15.34
CA ALA A 88 24.76 -19.30 15.70
C ALA A 88 24.98 -18.65 17.07
N THR A 89 25.23 -17.35 17.07
CA THR A 89 25.12 -16.49 18.25
C THR A 89 23.63 -16.25 18.54
N PRO A 90 23.14 -16.41 19.77
CA PRO A 90 21.72 -16.22 20.06
C PRO A 90 21.36 -14.73 19.86
N ARG A 91 20.44 -14.45 18.93
CA ARG A 91 19.82 -13.13 18.77
C ARG A 91 19.16 -12.77 20.10
N ARG A 92 19.78 -11.83 20.84
CA ARG A 92 19.19 -11.23 22.03
C ARG A 92 17.92 -10.51 21.58
N GLY A 93 16.76 -10.96 22.06
CA GLY A 93 15.46 -10.47 21.64
C GLY A 93 15.36 -8.94 21.74
N ARG A 94 15.02 -8.30 20.62
CA ARG A 94 14.48 -6.93 20.61
C ARG A 94 13.14 -6.99 21.35
N PRO A 95 12.90 -6.16 22.38
CA PRO A 95 11.64 -6.20 23.11
C PRO A 95 10.49 -5.80 22.18
N PRO A 96 9.43 -6.62 22.03
CA PRO A 96 8.23 -6.24 21.31
C PRO A 96 7.46 -5.23 22.17
N GLY A 97 7.31 -3.99 21.70
CA GLY A 97 6.46 -3.02 22.40
C GLY A 97 6.55 -1.58 21.90
N SER A 98 7.69 -1.14 21.37
CA SER A 98 7.87 0.28 21.03
C SER A 98 7.03 0.74 19.82
N GLY A 99 6.89 -0.11 18.79
CA GLY A 99 6.09 0.22 17.60
C GLY A 99 4.57 0.11 17.81
N SER A 100 4.12 -0.71 18.75
CA SER A 100 2.68 -0.93 18.98
C SER A 100 2.00 0.26 19.64
N ALA A 101 2.72 0.99 20.50
CA ALA A 101 2.19 2.18 21.16
C ALA A 101 2.11 3.37 20.18
N ALA A 102 3.18 3.60 19.40
CA ALA A 102 3.21 4.65 18.40
C ALA A 102 2.18 4.43 17.27
N THR A 103 1.98 3.18 16.85
CA THR A 103 0.92 2.84 15.89
C THR A 103 -0.47 3.03 16.48
N ALA A 104 -0.70 2.67 17.75
CA ALA A 104 -1.98 2.89 18.41
C ALA A 104 -2.32 4.39 18.55
N GLU A 105 -1.34 5.23 18.88
CA GLU A 105 -1.50 6.68 18.95
C GLU A 105 -1.88 7.27 17.59
N ARG A 106 -1.17 6.86 16.53
CA ARG A 106 -1.48 7.32 15.17
C ARG A 106 -2.85 6.86 14.69
N VAL A 107 -3.27 5.65 15.03
CA VAL A 107 -4.63 5.15 14.73
C VAL A 107 -5.68 6.00 15.43
N ALA A 108 -5.50 6.32 16.73
CA ALA A 108 -6.42 7.15 17.48
C ALA A 108 -6.53 8.58 16.91
N GLU A 109 -5.41 9.15 16.46
CA GLU A 109 -5.40 10.46 15.79
C GLU A 109 -6.19 10.42 14.47
N LEU A 110 -5.94 9.42 13.63
CA LEU A 110 -6.64 9.26 12.35
C LEU A 110 -8.15 9.01 12.57
N GLU A 111 -8.54 8.23 13.57
CA GLU A 111 -9.94 8.02 13.92
C GLU A 111 -10.62 9.32 14.37
N ALA A 112 -9.93 10.16 15.14
CA ALA A 112 -10.43 11.46 15.57
C ALA A 112 -10.60 12.42 14.37
N GLU A 113 -9.64 12.43 13.43
CA GLU A 113 -9.72 13.23 12.21
C GLU A 113 -10.88 12.76 11.31
N VAL A 114 -11.04 11.45 11.11
CA VAL A 114 -12.16 10.87 10.35
C VAL A 114 -13.50 11.22 11.00
N ALA A 115 -13.60 11.16 12.33
CA ALA A 115 -14.81 11.56 13.04
C ALA A 115 -15.13 13.05 12.86
N LYS A 116 -14.12 13.91 12.84
CA LYS A 116 -14.27 15.34 12.55
C LYS A 116 -14.76 15.58 11.12
N LEU A 117 -14.08 15.01 10.13
CA LEU A 117 -14.44 15.17 8.72
C LEU A 117 -15.87 14.68 8.42
N ARG A 118 -16.32 13.61 9.08
CA ARG A 118 -17.70 13.13 8.96
C ARG A 118 -18.72 14.13 9.53
N ARG A 119 -18.44 14.73 10.69
CA ARG A 119 -19.29 15.78 11.27
C ARG A 119 -19.37 17.00 10.35
N ASP A 120 -18.24 17.46 9.84
CA ASP A 120 -18.17 18.62 8.94
C ASP A 120 -18.91 18.34 7.63
N ARG A 121 -18.78 17.11 7.08
CA ARG A 121 -19.54 16.67 5.90
C ARG A 121 -21.04 16.67 6.13
N GLU A 122 -21.52 16.18 7.28
CA GLU A 122 -22.95 16.18 7.60
C GLU A 122 -23.49 17.61 7.76
N ALA A 123 -22.71 18.51 8.39
CA ALA A 123 -23.07 19.93 8.46
C ALA A 123 -23.18 20.56 7.07
N LEU A 124 -22.23 20.29 6.18
CA LEU A 124 -22.23 20.77 4.80
C LEU A 124 -23.45 20.25 4.03
N LYS A 125 -23.76 18.96 4.14
CA LYS A 125 -24.96 18.36 3.52
C LYS A 125 -26.24 19.02 4.04
N GLY A 126 -26.34 19.28 5.34
CA GLY A 126 -27.49 19.97 5.93
C GLY A 126 -27.66 21.39 5.37
N ALA A 127 -26.58 22.15 5.27
CA ALA A 127 -26.61 23.48 4.66
C ALA A 127 -27.01 23.44 3.18
N MET A 128 -26.48 22.48 2.41
CA MET A 128 -26.87 22.28 1.00
C MET A 128 -28.33 21.88 0.87
N ALA A 129 -28.87 21.05 1.77
CA ALA A 129 -30.28 20.66 1.75
C ALA A 129 -31.21 21.86 1.99
N VAL A 130 -30.85 22.78 2.89
CA VAL A 130 -31.60 24.03 3.11
C VAL A 130 -31.57 24.91 1.87
N LEU A 131 -30.41 25.08 1.23
CA LEU A 131 -30.27 25.90 0.02
C LEU A 131 -30.98 25.32 -1.22
N LEU A 132 -31.12 24.00 -1.32
CA LEU A 132 -31.78 23.33 -2.44
C LEU A 132 -33.29 23.15 -2.24
N ALA A 133 -33.80 23.44 -1.04
CA ALA A 133 -35.22 23.34 -0.71
C ALA A 133 -35.99 24.67 -0.87
N ASP A 134 -35.30 25.74 -1.25
CA ASP A 134 -35.82 27.08 -1.58
C ASP A 134 -35.73 27.29 -3.12
#